data_AF-A0A9W3S887-F1
#
_entry.id   AF-A0A9W3S887-F1
#
_cell.length_a   1.000
_cell.length_b   1.000
_cell.length_c   1.000
_cell.angle_alpha   90.00
_cell.angle_beta   90.00
_cell.angle_gamma   90.00
#
_symmetry.space_group_name_H-M   'P 1'
#
loop_
_entity.id
_entity.type
_entity.pdbx_description
1 polymer ?
#
loop_
_entity_poly.entity_id
_entity_poly.type
_entity_poly.pdbx_seq_one_letter_code
_entity_poly.pdbx_strand_id
1 'polypeptide(L)'
;MCQVLHVSRSGYYKWKHHTKSLRQAQREQVTKEIHCIFLESRSLYGSPKVTSMLRQKGRRISQKTVARIMKEQGLQSRTVKNIKLLQIPNILIRYMTMC
;
A
#
# COMPACT_ATOMS: atom_id res chain seq x y z
N MET A 1 -34.18 -7.35 13.64
CA MET A 1 -32.86 -7.46 12.98
C MET A 1 -32.41 -8.91 12.75
N CYS A 2 -32.24 -9.77 13.77
CA CYS A 2 -31.73 -11.14 13.57
C CYS A 2 -32.65 -12.04 12.69
N GLN A 3 -33.97 -11.86 12.77
CA GLN A 3 -34.94 -12.56 11.91
C GLN A 3 -34.95 -12.08 10.45
N VAL A 4 -34.60 -10.80 10.21
CA VAL A 4 -34.57 -10.21 8.86
C VAL A 4 -33.32 -10.65 8.09
N LEU A 5 -32.24 -10.95 8.80
CA LEU A 5 -30.92 -11.31 8.24
C LEU A 5 -30.59 -12.81 8.38
N HIS A 6 -31.54 -13.66 8.81
CA HIS A 6 -31.36 -15.10 9.05
C HIS A 6 -30.08 -15.48 9.84
N VAL A 7 -29.66 -14.64 10.80
CA VAL A 7 -28.50 -14.90 11.67
C VAL A 7 -28.95 -15.26 13.07
N SER A 8 -28.24 -16.19 13.71
CA SER A 8 -28.50 -16.55 15.10
C SER A 8 -28.23 -15.36 16.02
N ARG A 9 -29.07 -15.21 17.07
CA ARG A 9 -28.90 -14.13 18.07
C ARG A 9 -27.48 -14.13 18.67
N SER A 10 -26.93 -15.31 18.97
CA SER A 10 -25.58 -15.46 19.51
C SER A 10 -24.49 -15.04 18.54
N GLY A 11 -24.65 -15.28 17.23
CA GLY A 11 -23.74 -14.80 16.19
C GLY A 11 -23.77 -13.28 16.05
N TYR A 12 -24.97 -12.68 16.09
CA TYR A 12 -25.13 -11.23 16.02
C TYR A 12 -24.44 -10.50 17.19
N TYR A 13 -24.64 -10.98 18.43
CA TYR A 13 -24.00 -10.36 19.59
C TYR A 13 -22.49 -10.63 19.64
N LYS A 14 -22.01 -11.80 19.20
CA LYS A 14 -20.56 -12.05 19.07
C LYS A 14 -19.89 -11.10 18.10
N TRP A 15 -20.52 -10.81 16.95
CA TRP A 15 -20.02 -9.82 15.99
C TRP A 15 -20.09 -8.41 16.57
N LYS A 16 -21.22 -8.02 17.17
CA LYS A 16 -21.43 -6.70 17.75
C LYS A 16 -20.46 -6.37 18.90
N HIS A 17 -20.14 -7.36 19.73
CA HIS A 17 -19.22 -7.25 20.85
C HIS A 17 -17.81 -7.75 20.52
N HIS A 18 -17.48 -7.91 19.24
CA HIS A 18 -16.15 -8.38 18.86
C HIS A 18 -15.11 -7.30 19.15
N THR A 19 -14.44 -7.43 20.30
CA THR A 19 -13.29 -6.60 20.65
C THR A 19 -12.09 -7.02 19.81
N LYS A 20 -11.36 -6.04 19.26
CA LYS A 20 -10.18 -6.28 18.42
C LYS A 20 -9.21 -7.20 19.16
N SER A 21 -8.85 -8.31 18.51
CA SER A 21 -7.83 -9.22 19.05
C SER A 21 -6.46 -8.52 19.16
N LEU A 22 -5.60 -8.99 20.06
CA LEU A 22 -4.22 -8.49 20.21
C LEU A 22 -3.45 -8.51 18.87
N ARG A 23 -3.69 -9.54 18.05
CA ARG A 23 -3.10 -9.68 16.71
C ARG A 23 -3.58 -8.59 15.75
N GLN A 24 -4.85 -8.19 15.85
CA GLN A 24 -5.42 -7.13 15.03
C GLN A 24 -4.87 -5.76 15.45
N ALA A 25 -4.72 -5.52 16.75
CA ALA A 25 -4.07 -4.30 17.26
C ALA A 25 -2.60 -4.19 16.79
N GLN A 26 -1.83 -5.28 16.86
CA GLN A 26 -0.47 -5.32 16.34
C GLN A 26 -0.42 -5.04 14.82
N ARG A 27 -1.37 -5.60 14.06
CA ARG A 27 -1.47 -5.35 12.62
C ARG A 27 -1.77 -3.89 12.33
N GLU A 28 -2.68 -3.27 13.08
CA GLU A 28 -2.98 -1.84 12.96
C GLU A 28 -1.75 -0.98 13.27
N GLN A 29 -0.98 -1.33 14.31
CA GLN A 29 0.24 -0.61 14.66
C GLN A 29 1.29 -0.67 13.53
N VAL A 30 1.52 -1.86 12.97
CA VAL A 30 2.43 -2.04 11.83
C VAL A 30 1.93 -1.27 10.60
N THR A 31 0.62 -1.24 10.38
CA THR A 31 0.02 -0.52 9.25
C THR A 31 0.22 0.99 9.38
N LYS A 32 0.07 1.54 10.60
CA LYS A 32 0.38 2.95 10.89
C LYS A 32 1.85 3.28 10.65
N GLU A 33 2.77 2.45 11.11
CA GLU A 33 4.21 2.65 10.89
C GLU A 33 4.58 2.65 9.39
N ILE A 34 4.01 1.72 8.61
CA ILE A 34 4.17 1.68 7.17
C ILE A 34 3.66 2.98 6.53
N HIS A 35 2.50 3.47 6.98
CA HIS A 35 1.91 4.70 6.46
C HIS A 35 2.78 5.92 6.77
N CYS A 36 3.29 6.06 7.99
CA CYS A 36 4.20 7.15 8.35
C CYS A 36 5.45 7.15 7.47
N ILE A 37 6.11 6.00 7.29
CA ILE A 37 7.31 5.89 6.44
C ILE A 37 6.96 6.21 4.98
N PHE A 38 5.78 5.79 4.51
CA PHE A 38 5.33 6.06 3.15
C PHE A 38 5.05 7.55 2.90
N LEU A 39 4.47 8.25 3.89
CA LEU A 39 4.25 9.69 3.84
C LEU A 39 5.57 10.48 3.93
N GLU A 40 6.46 10.11 4.86
CA GLU A 40 7.80 10.70 4.99
C GLU A 40 8.59 10.59 3.68
N SER A 41 8.44 9.47 2.96
CA SER A 41 9.09 9.23 1.67
C SER A 41 8.36 9.81 0.46
N ARG A 42 7.35 10.68 0.67
CA ARG A 42 6.55 11.33 -0.40
C ARG A 42 5.96 10.34 -1.40
N SER A 43 5.57 9.15 -0.93
CA SER A 43 5.05 8.06 -1.76
C SER A 43 6.03 7.49 -2.79
N LEU A 44 7.33 7.75 -2.67
CA LEU A 44 8.34 7.23 -3.60
C LEU A 44 8.71 5.77 -3.31
N TYR A 45 8.55 5.34 -2.05
CA TYR A 45 9.06 4.05 -1.62
C TYR A 45 8.04 2.94 -1.81
N GLY A 46 8.44 1.91 -2.56
CA GLY A 46 7.71 0.65 -2.66
C GLY A 46 8.03 -0.30 -1.50
N SER A 47 7.38 -1.47 -1.52
CA SER A 47 7.54 -2.53 -0.53
C SER A 47 9.00 -2.87 -0.15
N PRO A 48 9.98 -2.97 -1.08
CA PRO A 48 11.37 -3.27 -0.72
C PRO A 48 12.01 -2.19 0.18
N LYS A 49 11.85 -0.91 -0.19
CA LYS A 49 12.46 0.22 0.55
C LYS A 49 11.79 0.41 1.91
N VAL A 50 10.46 0.31 1.96
CA VAL A 50 9.70 0.36 3.23
C VAL A 50 10.13 -0.79 4.15
N THR A 51 10.34 -2.00 3.61
CA THR A 51 10.81 -3.14 4.41
C THR A 51 12.21 -2.91 4.99
N SER A 52 13.12 -2.31 4.21
CA SER A 52 14.47 -1.95 4.69
C SER A 52 14.41 -0.94 5.84
N MET A 53 13.60 0.12 5.70
CA MET A 53 13.40 1.13 6.74
C MET A 53 12.80 0.53 8.02
N LEU A 54 11.82 -0.37 7.89
CA LEU A 54 11.25 -1.08 9.04
C LEU A 54 12.29 -1.93 9.75
N ARG A 55 13.15 -2.64 9.01
CA ARG A 55 14.24 -3.43 9.60
C ARG A 55 15.27 -2.56 10.32
N GLN A 56 15.61 -1.39 9.77
CA GLN A 56 16.48 -0.42 10.44
C GLN A 56 15.86 0.11 11.75
N LYS A 57 14.53 0.30 11.77
CA LYS A 57 13.78 0.65 12.99
C LYS A 57 13.59 -0.54 13.97
N GLY A 58 14.23 -1.68 13.73
CA GLY A 58 14.18 -2.87 14.59
C GLY A 58 12.98 -3.80 14.38
N ARG A 59 12.12 -3.53 13.38
CA ARG A 59 10.97 -4.38 13.04
C ARG A 59 11.38 -5.50 12.08
N ARG A 60 11.43 -6.74 12.58
CA ARG A 60 11.65 -7.94 11.75
C ARG A 60 10.35 -8.36 11.05
N ILE A 61 10.07 -7.76 9.89
CA ILE A 61 8.91 -8.11 9.04
C ILE A 61 9.40 -8.59 7.67
N SER A 62 8.72 -9.59 7.11
CA SER A 62 8.99 -10.07 5.76
C SER A 62 8.45 -9.10 4.71
N GLN A 63 9.17 -8.97 3.60
CA GLN A 63 8.75 -8.11 2.49
C GLN A 63 7.37 -8.49 1.95
N LYS A 64 7.05 -9.78 1.89
CA LYS A 64 5.73 -10.28 1.44
C LYS A 64 4.59 -9.73 2.32
N THR A 65 4.78 -9.69 3.64
CA THR A 65 3.79 -9.12 4.57
C THR A 65 3.63 -7.63 4.35
N VAL A 66 4.72 -6.89 4.20
CA VAL A 66 4.68 -5.45 3.89
C VAL A 66 3.97 -5.19 2.56
N ALA A 67 4.29 -5.96 1.52
CA ALA A 67 3.64 -5.86 0.21
C ALA A 67 2.13 -6.11 0.30
N ARG A 68 1.70 -7.11 1.08
CA ARG A 68 0.27 -7.38 1.28
C ARG A 68 -0.43 -6.22 1.99
N ILE A 69 0.16 -5.71 3.07
CA ILE A 69 -0.40 -4.56 3.81
C ILE A 69 -0.48 -3.32 2.91
N MET A 70 0.58 -3.02 2.15
CA MET A 70 0.57 -1.90 1.21
C MET A 70 -0.52 -2.08 0.14
N LYS A 71 -0.71 -3.29 -0.39
CA LYS A 71 -1.77 -3.58 -1.37
C LYS A 71 -3.17 -3.40 -0.78
N GLU A 72 -3.42 -3.92 0.43
CA GLU A 72 -4.70 -3.76 1.13
C GLU A 72 -5.03 -2.29 1.43
N GLN A 73 -4.01 -1.47 1.69
CA GLN A 73 -4.15 -0.03 1.96
C GLN A 73 -4.09 0.84 0.70
N GLY A 74 -3.96 0.25 -0.50
CA GLY A 74 -3.82 0.99 -1.75
C GLY A 74 -2.54 1.82 -1.88
N LEU A 75 -1.53 1.58 -1.03
CA LEU A 75 -0.25 2.30 -1.05
C LEU A 75 0.61 1.80 -2.21
N GLN A 76 0.74 2.62 -3.24
CA GLN A 76 1.57 2.34 -4.41
C GLN A 76 2.67 3.39 -4.53
N SER A 77 3.88 2.97 -4.89
CA SER A 77 4.94 3.93 -5.18
C SER A 77 4.52 4.79 -6.38
N ARG A 78 4.62 6.12 -6.24
CA ARG A 78 4.50 7.09 -7.34
C ARG A 78 5.77 7.00 -8.19
N THR A 79 5.96 5.87 -8.85
CA THR A 79 6.95 5.73 -9.90
C THR A 79 6.30 6.26 -11.17
N VAL A 80 6.78 7.40 -11.68
CA VAL A 80 6.48 7.77 -13.07
C VAL A 80 6.96 6.59 -13.91
N LYS A 81 6.05 5.95 -14.67
CA LYS A 81 6.50 4.95 -15.65
C LYS A 81 7.47 5.67 -16.56
N ASN A 82 8.76 5.34 -16.47
CA ASN A 82 9.69 5.62 -17.56
C ASN A 82 9.19 4.75 -18.71
N ILE A 83 8.28 5.29 -19.51
CA ILE A 83 8.00 4.76 -20.83
C ILE A 83 9.38 4.78 -21.49
N LYS A 84 9.92 3.62 -21.84
CA LYS A 84 11.11 3.56 -22.70
C LYS A 84 10.70 4.35 -23.93
N LEU A 85 11.21 5.58 -24.08
CA LEU A 85 10.99 6.35 -25.27
C LEU A 85 11.54 5.48 -26.39
N LEU A 86 10.66 4.82 -27.15
CA LEU A 86 11.02 4.33 -28.46
C LEU A 86 11.56 5.56 -29.18
N GLN A 87 12.84 5.48 -29.56
CA GLN A 87 13.56 6.54 -30.26
C GLN A 87 12.61 7.15 -31.29
N ILE A 88 12.15 8.37 -31.03
CA ILE A 88 11.43 9.13 -32.04
C ILE A 88 12.48 9.37 -33.13
N PRO A 89 12.32 8.86 -34.35
CA PRO A 89 13.29 9.13 -35.38
C PRO A 89 13.33 10.65 -35.57
N ASN A 90 14.54 11.17 -35.73
CA ASN A 90 14.92 12.58 -35.80
C ASN A 90 14.35 13.32 -37.04
N ILE A 91 13.17 12.93 -37.50
CA ILE A 91 12.57 13.31 -38.78
C ILE A 91 11.77 14.62 -38.63
N LEU A 92 11.19 14.90 -37.46
CA LEU A 92 10.31 16.08 -37.29
C LEU A 92 11.01 17.40 -36.93
N ILE A 93 12.34 17.43 -36.75
CA ILE A 93 13.06 18.69 -36.48
C ILE A 93 13.36 19.48 -37.78
N ARG A 94 13.23 18.86 -38.97
CA ARG A 94 13.56 19.52 -40.25
C ARG A 94 12.40 20.30 -40.89
N TYR A 95 11.15 20.11 -40.47
CA TYR A 95 10.00 20.76 -41.11
C TYR A 95 9.60 22.11 -40.48
N MET A 96 10.39 22.63 -39.54
CA MET A 96 10.09 23.88 -38.81
C MET A 96 11.20 24.94 -38.89
N THR A 97 12.16 24.79 -39.80
CA THR A 97 13.20 25.80 -40.10
C THR A 97 13.20 26.27 -41.56
N MET A 98 12.12 26.07 -42.30
CA MET A 98 11.86 26.72 -43.59
C MET A 98 10.48 27.40 -43.46
N CYS A 99 10.24 28.71 -43.55
CA CYS A 99 10.94 29.79 -44.26
C CYS A 99 11.41 29.38 -45.66
#